data_AF-A3TWN0-F1
#
_entry.id   AF-A3TWN0-F1
#
_cell.length_a   1.000
_cell.length_b   1.000
_cell.length_c   1.000
_cell.angle_alpha   90.00
_cell.angle_beta   90.00
_cell.angle_gamma   90.00
#
_symmetry.space_group_name_H-M   'P 1'
#
loop_
_entity.id
_entity.type
_entity.pdbx_description
1 polymer ?
#
loop_
_entity_poly.entity_id
_entity_poly.type
_entity_poly.pdbx_seq_one_letter_code
_entity_poly.pdbx_strand_id
1 'polypeptide(L)'
;MSSTFHTRRAFLAGTAATLATPALSQQSTDENYASPFENSTEVERNLDEPAVRRNISSFRSLDWRPYFSNTRNGAILVDIDSRALHYWSEDQSIYRLYPSSVPVSEELTRRGRTSVVQKVVKPTWRPTPNMRKRNPEWPAVVEGGAPDNPLGPLALYLGWTYYRIHGTHDTRKIGRRSSNGCIGLYNEHITQLFELSKVGTQVLLI
;
A
#
# COMPACT_ATOMS: atom_id res chain seq x y z
N MET A 1 4.48 -65.14 26.92
CA MET A 1 4.56 -64.25 28.10
C MET A 1 3.52 -63.16 27.93
N SER A 2 2.58 -63.12 28.86
CA SER A 2 1.35 -62.31 28.88
C SER A 2 1.57 -61.01 29.66
N SER A 3 0.82 -59.95 29.33
CA SER A 3 0.36 -58.85 30.22
C SER A 3 0.07 -57.61 29.35
N THR A 4 -1.16 -57.40 28.86
CA THR A 4 -2.40 -56.86 29.46
C THR A 4 -2.61 -55.35 29.26
N PHE A 5 -3.68 -55.09 28.52
CA PHE A 5 -4.38 -53.82 28.31
C PHE A 5 -4.77 -53.13 29.61
N HIS A 6 -4.78 -51.80 29.60
CA HIS A 6 -5.56 -51.00 30.56
C HIS A 6 -6.50 -50.06 29.81
N THR A 7 -7.77 -50.44 29.79
CA THR A 7 -8.95 -49.61 29.51
C THR A 7 -9.85 -49.68 30.75
N ARG A 8 -10.41 -48.54 31.18
CA ARG A 8 -11.68 -48.34 31.96
C ARG A 8 -11.79 -46.84 32.29
N ARG A 9 -12.68 -46.06 31.65
CA ARG A 9 -14.10 -45.80 31.96
C ARG A 9 -14.38 -45.37 33.41
N ALA A 10 -14.81 -44.11 33.60
CA ALA A 10 -16.13 -43.70 34.13
C ALA A 10 -16.08 -42.19 34.45
N PHE A 11 -16.87 -41.34 33.77
CA PHE A 11 -18.25 -40.97 34.07
C PHE A 11 -18.39 -40.12 35.35
N LEU A 12 -18.81 -38.87 35.20
CA LEU A 12 -19.83 -38.23 36.05
C LEU A 12 -20.34 -36.96 35.36
N ALA A 13 -21.56 -37.06 34.84
CA ALA A 13 -22.40 -35.94 34.50
C ALA A 13 -22.93 -35.31 35.79
N GLY A 14 -22.86 -33.98 35.88
CA GLY A 14 -23.45 -33.21 36.98
C GLY A 14 -24.18 -32.01 36.41
N THR A 15 -25.48 -32.16 36.19
CA THR A 15 -26.42 -31.05 36.04
C THR A 15 -26.74 -30.48 37.42
N ALA A 16 -26.52 -29.19 37.63
CA ALA A 16 -27.17 -28.44 38.70
C ALA A 16 -27.60 -27.08 38.13
N ALA A 17 -28.91 -26.93 37.95
CA ALA A 17 -29.57 -25.66 37.67
C ALA A 17 -29.67 -24.86 38.98
N THR A 18 -29.28 -23.59 38.96
CA THR A 18 -29.62 -22.63 40.02
C THR A 18 -29.96 -21.27 39.44
N LEU A 19 -31.28 -21.02 39.38
CA LEU A 19 -32.02 -19.80 39.71
C LEU A 19 -31.49 -18.46 39.16
N ALA A 20 -32.21 -17.94 38.16
CA ALA A 20 -32.22 -16.53 37.83
C ALA A 20 -32.85 -15.72 38.99
N THR A 21 -32.08 -14.82 39.59
CA THR A 21 -32.58 -13.76 40.46
C THR A 21 -32.73 -12.46 39.66
N PRO A 22 -33.86 -11.73 39.77
CA PRO A 22 -34.00 -10.43 39.14
C PRO A 22 -33.13 -9.41 39.90
N ALA A 23 -32.27 -8.69 39.19
CA ALA A 23 -31.61 -7.53 39.76
C ALA A 23 -32.61 -6.36 39.76
N LEU A 24 -33.22 -6.09 40.92
CA LEU A 24 -33.87 -4.81 41.19
C LEU A 24 -32.81 -3.70 41.18
N SER A 25 -33.09 -2.62 40.45
CA SER A 25 -32.31 -1.38 40.51
C SER A 25 -32.40 -0.78 41.91
N GLN A 26 -31.32 -0.79 42.66
CA GLN A 26 -31.17 0.06 43.85
C GLN A 26 -30.66 1.43 43.42
N GLN A 27 -31.58 2.39 43.41
CA GLN A 27 -31.26 3.81 43.44
C GLN A 27 -30.68 4.10 44.84
N SER A 28 -29.37 4.28 44.92
CA SER A 28 -28.69 4.82 46.09
C SER A 28 -27.90 6.06 45.65
N THR A 29 -28.31 7.18 46.24
CA THR A 29 -27.65 8.48 46.18
C THR A 29 -26.41 8.41 47.05
N ASP A 30 -25.23 8.36 46.45
CA ASP A 30 -24.00 8.80 47.11
C ASP A 30 -23.08 9.42 46.06
N GLU A 31 -22.71 10.66 46.34
CA GLU A 31 -21.95 11.55 45.49
C GLU A 31 -20.47 11.14 45.42
N ASN A 32 -19.85 11.33 44.25
CA ASN A 32 -18.43 11.12 43.93
C ASN A 32 -17.98 9.71 43.56
N TYR A 33 -18.44 9.23 42.38
CA TYR A 33 -17.61 8.42 41.49
C TYR A 33 -17.42 9.18 40.18
N ALA A 34 -16.20 9.66 39.94
CA ALA A 34 -15.82 10.25 38.67
C ALA A 34 -15.94 9.19 37.56
N SER A 35 -16.74 9.49 36.54
CA SER A 35 -16.90 8.65 35.35
C SER A 35 -15.57 8.59 34.59
N PRO A 36 -15.13 7.41 34.10
CA PRO A 36 -13.89 7.28 33.30
C PRO A 36 -13.93 8.03 31.96
N PHE A 37 -15.04 8.69 31.63
CA PHE A 37 -15.32 9.30 30.33
C PHE A 37 -15.30 10.84 30.34
N GLU A 38 -14.93 11.50 31.44
CA GLU A 38 -14.91 12.98 31.51
C GLU A 38 -13.87 13.66 30.59
N ASN A 39 -13.05 12.89 29.86
CA ASN A 39 -12.06 13.43 28.92
C ASN A 39 -12.14 12.82 27.51
N SER A 40 -13.26 12.20 27.12
CA SER A 40 -13.50 11.95 25.70
C SER A 40 -14.04 13.21 25.05
N THR A 41 -13.23 13.88 24.22
CA THR A 41 -13.72 14.90 23.30
C THR A 41 -14.60 14.24 22.25
N GLU A 42 -15.90 14.12 22.52
CA GLU A 42 -16.88 13.88 21.48
C GLU A 42 -17.01 15.17 20.65
N VAL A 43 -16.34 15.19 19.51
CA VAL A 43 -16.52 16.26 18.52
C VAL A 43 -17.89 16.05 17.88
N GLU A 44 -18.90 16.78 18.37
CA GLU A 44 -20.16 16.95 17.66
C GLU A 44 -19.86 17.51 16.26
N ARG A 45 -20.29 16.78 15.22
CA ARG A 45 -20.09 17.22 13.84
C ARG A 45 -21.17 18.24 13.50
N ASN A 46 -20.76 19.43 13.08
CA ASN A 46 -21.64 20.31 12.29
C ASN A 46 -22.10 19.56 11.05
N LEU A 47 -23.42 19.45 10.86
CA LEU A 47 -24.07 18.74 9.75
C LEU A 47 -23.95 19.49 8.40
N ASP A 48 -23.43 20.72 8.43
CA ASP A 48 -23.31 21.62 7.27
C ASP A 48 -21.92 21.61 6.62
N GLU A 49 -20.95 20.88 7.19
CA GLU A 49 -19.63 20.69 6.58
C GLU A 49 -19.66 19.50 5.61
N PRO A 50 -19.18 19.63 4.36
CA PRO A 50 -19.10 18.50 3.45
C PRO A 50 -18.28 17.40 4.11
N ALA A 51 -18.88 16.21 4.24
CA ALA A 51 -18.24 15.08 4.90
C ALA A 51 -16.83 14.89 4.34
N VAL A 52 -15.81 15.15 5.17
CA VAL A 52 -14.44 14.75 4.87
C VAL A 52 -14.51 13.25 4.60
N ARG A 53 -14.43 12.85 3.33
CA ARG A 53 -14.28 11.45 2.95
C ARG A 53 -12.95 11.00 3.50
N ARG A 54 -12.95 10.56 4.75
CA ARG A 54 -11.85 9.81 5.35
C ARG A 54 -11.82 8.51 4.57
N ASN A 55 -11.03 8.49 3.50
CA ASN A 55 -10.79 7.32 2.65
C ASN A 55 -10.31 6.19 3.55
N ILE A 56 -11.26 5.40 4.06
CA ILE A 56 -11.00 4.20 4.84
C ILE A 56 -10.34 3.23 3.85
N SER A 57 -9.03 3.05 4.02
CA SER A 57 -8.11 2.28 3.18
C SER A 57 -8.42 2.28 1.66
N SER A 58 -7.92 3.29 0.96
CA SER A 58 -7.85 3.24 -0.52
C SER A 58 -6.95 2.10 -1.01
N PHE A 59 -6.10 1.54 -0.13
CA PHE A 59 -5.25 0.39 -0.39
C PHE A 59 -6.09 -0.91 -0.38
N ARG A 60 -6.82 -1.14 -1.45
CA ARG A 60 -7.64 -2.35 -1.67
C ARG A 60 -7.06 -3.17 -2.79
N SER A 61 -7.23 -4.49 -2.74
CA SER A 61 -6.92 -5.34 -3.88
C SER A 61 -7.93 -5.12 -5.00
N LEU A 62 -7.41 -4.96 -6.22
CA LEU A 62 -8.22 -4.84 -7.43
C LEU A 62 -8.18 -6.17 -8.21
N ASP A 63 -9.11 -6.34 -9.14
CA ASP A 63 -9.07 -7.41 -10.14
C ASP A 63 -8.46 -6.84 -11.43
N TRP A 64 -7.63 -7.60 -12.15
CA TRP A 64 -6.99 -7.12 -13.38
C TRP A 64 -7.94 -7.07 -14.58
N ARG A 65 -9.00 -7.88 -14.61
CA ARG A 65 -9.88 -8.09 -15.77
C ARG A 65 -10.55 -6.82 -16.31
N PRO A 66 -10.98 -5.85 -15.48
CA PRO A 66 -11.49 -4.57 -15.99
C PRO A 66 -10.42 -3.72 -16.67
N TYR A 67 -9.14 -3.97 -16.40
CA TYR A 67 -8.02 -3.10 -16.75
C TYR A 67 -7.09 -3.69 -17.81
N PHE A 68 -7.07 -5.00 -18.02
CA PHE A 68 -6.26 -5.65 -19.05
C PHE A 68 -7.09 -6.73 -19.72
N SER A 69 -6.90 -6.93 -21.03
CA SER A 69 -7.56 -8.03 -21.76
C SER A 69 -6.94 -9.40 -21.45
N ASN A 70 -5.69 -9.41 -20.99
CA ASN A 70 -4.94 -10.58 -20.54
C ASN A 70 -3.72 -10.11 -19.72
N THR A 71 -3.07 -11.04 -19.03
CA THR A 71 -1.84 -10.80 -18.26
C THR A 71 -0.57 -11.18 -19.01
N ARG A 72 -0.58 -11.34 -20.35
CA ARG A 72 0.61 -11.70 -21.14
C ARG A 72 1.75 -10.74 -20.82
N ASN A 73 2.93 -11.30 -20.60
CA ASN A 73 4.13 -10.61 -20.09
C ASN A 73 4.04 -10.01 -18.67
N GLY A 74 2.99 -10.31 -17.91
CA GLY A 74 2.66 -9.67 -16.64
C GLY A 74 1.91 -8.35 -16.84
N ALA A 75 1.18 -7.93 -15.81
CA ALA A 75 0.39 -6.71 -15.80
C ALA A 75 0.68 -5.89 -14.54
N ILE A 76 0.99 -4.60 -14.72
CA ILE A 76 1.18 -3.62 -13.65
C ILE A 76 0.06 -2.57 -13.73
N LEU A 77 -0.76 -2.47 -12.70
CA LEU A 77 -1.73 -1.39 -12.54
C LEU A 77 -1.23 -0.43 -11.46
N VAL A 78 -1.07 0.84 -11.81
CA VAL A 78 -0.79 1.89 -10.84
C VAL A 78 -2.09 2.66 -10.62
N ASP A 79 -2.60 2.61 -9.41
CA ASP A 79 -3.75 3.40 -8.98
C ASP A 79 -3.22 4.63 -8.23
N ILE A 80 -3.32 5.78 -8.90
CA ILE A 80 -2.78 7.05 -8.40
C ILE A 80 -3.59 7.56 -7.20
N ASP A 81 -4.89 7.28 -7.17
CA ASP A 81 -5.77 7.75 -6.11
C ASP A 81 -5.56 6.96 -4.83
N SER A 82 -5.41 5.63 -4.94
CA SER A 82 -5.07 4.80 -3.80
C SER A 82 -3.61 4.87 -3.39
N ARG A 83 -2.72 5.30 -4.31
CA ARG A 83 -1.26 5.29 -4.16
C ARG A 83 -0.75 3.86 -3.96
N ALA A 84 -1.26 2.99 -4.81
CA ALA A 84 -0.93 1.57 -4.83
C ALA A 84 -0.48 1.14 -6.21
N LEU A 85 0.45 0.20 -6.25
CA LEU A 85 0.86 -0.51 -7.45
C LEU A 85 0.51 -1.98 -7.30
N HIS A 86 -0.28 -2.48 -8.22
CA HIS A 86 -0.64 -3.88 -8.35
C HIS A 86 0.22 -4.54 -9.41
N TYR A 87 0.53 -5.81 -9.20
CA TYR A 87 1.17 -6.67 -10.18
C TYR A 87 0.50 -8.03 -10.24
N TRP A 88 0.27 -8.53 -11.45
CA TRP A 88 -0.13 -9.91 -11.73
C TRP A 88 0.87 -10.56 -12.68
N SER A 89 1.30 -11.78 -12.36
CA SER A 89 2.15 -12.58 -13.25
C SER A 89 1.40 -13.06 -14.49
N GLU A 90 2.16 -13.47 -15.50
CA GLU A 90 1.61 -13.93 -16.77
C GLU A 90 0.68 -15.14 -16.63
N ASP A 91 1.08 -16.11 -15.81
CA ASP A 91 0.32 -17.30 -15.46
C ASP A 91 -0.76 -17.05 -14.39
N GLN A 92 -0.89 -15.82 -13.89
CA GLN A 92 -1.86 -15.39 -12.88
C GLN A 92 -1.68 -16.05 -11.50
N SER A 93 -0.59 -16.80 -11.28
CA SER A 93 -0.32 -17.48 -10.01
C SER A 93 0.20 -16.54 -8.93
N ILE A 94 0.76 -15.38 -9.31
CA ILE A 94 1.34 -14.40 -8.39
C ILE A 94 0.59 -13.08 -8.51
N TYR A 95 0.13 -12.59 -7.37
CA TYR A 95 -0.36 -11.23 -7.18
C TYR A 95 0.47 -10.50 -6.13
N ARG A 96 0.81 -9.23 -6.40
CA ARG A 96 1.49 -8.34 -5.46
C ARG A 96 0.80 -6.98 -5.43
N LEU A 97 0.80 -6.38 -4.25
CA LEU A 97 0.25 -5.06 -3.99
C LEU A 97 1.24 -4.26 -3.16
N TYR A 98 1.66 -3.10 -3.68
CA TYR A 98 2.71 -2.28 -3.09
C TYR A 98 2.21 -0.86 -2.84
N PRO A 99 2.44 -0.27 -1.65
CA PRO A 99 2.26 1.16 -1.47
C PRO A 99 3.29 1.91 -2.30
N SER A 100 2.87 3.04 -2.89
CA SER A 100 3.70 3.83 -3.79
C SER A 100 3.66 5.33 -3.46
N SER A 101 4.69 6.04 -3.87
CA SER A 101 4.62 7.50 -4.04
C SER A 101 4.21 7.81 -5.47
N VAL A 102 3.33 8.79 -5.64
CA VAL A 102 2.78 9.19 -6.94
C VAL A 102 3.05 10.68 -7.20
N PRO A 103 2.79 11.20 -8.42
CA PRO A 103 2.99 12.61 -8.74
C PRO A 103 2.25 13.55 -7.78
N VAL A 104 2.87 14.69 -7.49
CA VAL A 104 2.33 15.68 -6.53
C VAL A 104 1.10 16.43 -7.07
N SER A 105 0.99 16.56 -8.40
CA SER A 105 -0.10 17.27 -9.07
C SER A 105 -0.56 16.55 -10.33
N GLU A 106 -1.80 16.80 -10.77
CA GLU A 106 -2.34 16.22 -12.01
C GLU A 106 -1.56 16.67 -13.26
N GLU A 107 -0.96 17.87 -13.26
CA GLU A 107 -0.08 18.32 -14.36
C GLU A 107 1.12 17.38 -14.57
N LEU A 108 1.63 16.78 -13.48
CA LEU A 108 2.75 15.84 -13.51
C LEU A 108 2.27 14.38 -13.65
N THR A 109 0.97 14.14 -13.51
CA THR A 109 0.38 12.81 -13.64
C THR A 109 0.15 12.49 -15.10
N ARG A 110 0.75 11.38 -15.56
CA ARG A 110 0.46 10.79 -16.87
C ARG A 110 -0.37 9.54 -16.68
N ARG A 111 -1.54 9.49 -17.32
CA ARG A 111 -2.47 8.36 -17.28
C ARG A 111 -2.51 7.63 -18.61
N GLY A 112 -2.95 6.37 -18.58
CA GLY A 112 -3.09 5.52 -19.75
C GLY A 112 -2.08 4.38 -19.82
N ARG A 113 -2.03 3.73 -20.98
CA ARG A 113 -1.26 2.50 -21.19
C ARG A 113 0.17 2.77 -21.65
N THR A 114 1.07 1.94 -21.17
CA THR A 114 2.47 1.86 -21.58
C THR A 114 3.01 0.46 -21.27
N SER A 115 4.31 0.28 -21.37
CA SER A 115 4.99 -0.97 -21.00
C SER A 115 6.36 -0.70 -20.42
N VAL A 116 6.90 -1.69 -19.72
CA VAL A 116 8.31 -1.69 -19.33
C VAL A 116 9.16 -1.88 -20.59
N VAL A 117 10.00 -0.90 -20.92
CA VAL A 117 10.90 -0.96 -22.09
C VAL A 117 12.33 -1.29 -21.72
N GLN A 118 12.72 -1.02 -20.47
CA GLN A 118 14.07 -1.32 -19.97
C GLN A 118 14.04 -1.52 -18.46
N LYS A 119 14.93 -2.40 -17.98
CA LYS A 119 15.16 -2.69 -16.56
C LYS A 119 16.59 -2.30 -16.22
N VAL A 120 16.78 -1.43 -15.23
CA VAL A 120 18.09 -0.85 -14.91
C VAL A 120 18.46 -1.07 -13.45
N VAL A 121 19.67 -1.61 -13.24
CA VAL A 121 20.31 -1.71 -11.92
C VAL A 121 21.15 -0.46 -11.68
N LYS A 122 21.06 0.09 -10.47
CA LYS A 122 21.70 1.36 -10.06
C LYS A 122 21.50 2.45 -11.12
N PRO A 123 20.24 2.88 -11.37
CA PRO A 123 19.95 3.84 -12.43
C PRO A 123 20.59 5.20 -12.13
N THR A 124 21.32 5.76 -13.09
CA THR A 124 21.74 7.17 -13.06
C THR A 124 20.51 8.08 -13.11
N TRP A 125 20.47 9.11 -12.26
CA TRP A 125 19.42 10.11 -12.28
C TRP A 125 19.87 11.38 -13.01
N ARG A 126 18.97 11.91 -13.84
CA ARG A 126 19.13 13.19 -14.52
C ARG A 126 17.85 14.01 -14.31
N PRO A 127 17.93 15.23 -13.76
CA PRO A 127 16.75 16.08 -13.66
C PRO A 127 16.18 16.38 -15.06
N THR A 128 14.85 16.45 -15.16
CA THR A 128 14.20 16.85 -16.42
C THR A 128 14.52 18.31 -16.76
N PRO A 129 14.33 18.76 -18.01
CA PRO A 129 14.53 20.17 -18.36
C PRO A 129 13.74 21.14 -17.48
N ASN A 130 12.50 20.79 -17.13
CA ASN A 130 11.66 21.62 -16.24
C ASN A 130 12.18 21.61 -14.80
N MET A 131 12.70 20.49 -14.30
CA MET A 131 13.34 20.43 -12.99
C MET A 131 14.59 21.32 -12.95
N ARG A 132 15.44 21.29 -13.98
CA ARG A 132 16.61 22.18 -14.08
C ARG A 132 16.25 23.66 -14.17
N LYS A 133 15.12 24.01 -14.79
CA LYS A 133 14.65 25.41 -14.80
C LYS A 133 14.25 25.89 -13.41
N ARG A 134 13.61 25.02 -12.60
CA ARG A 134 13.20 25.35 -11.22
C ARG A 134 14.34 25.30 -10.22
N ASN A 135 15.30 24.43 -10.46
CA ASN A 135 16.45 24.16 -9.60
C ASN A 135 17.74 24.15 -10.43
N PRO A 136 18.20 25.32 -10.90
CA PRO A 136 19.40 25.42 -11.74
C PRO A 136 20.69 24.98 -11.03
N GLU A 137 20.70 24.98 -9.70
CA GLU A 137 21.80 24.55 -8.84
C GLU A 137 21.96 23.03 -8.76
N TRP A 138 20.96 22.25 -9.18
CA TRP A 138 21.04 20.79 -9.10
C TRP A 138 22.10 20.23 -10.06
N PRO A 139 22.79 19.14 -9.65
CA PRO A 139 23.74 18.47 -10.52
C PRO A 139 23.04 17.98 -11.80
N ALA A 140 23.73 18.08 -12.93
CA ALA A 140 23.21 17.61 -14.21
C ALA A 140 22.98 16.09 -14.22
N VAL A 141 23.74 15.37 -13.39
CA VAL A 141 23.73 13.92 -13.24
C VAL A 141 24.02 13.55 -11.79
N VAL A 142 23.27 12.61 -11.25
CA VAL A 142 23.63 11.89 -10.02
C VAL A 142 23.85 10.44 -10.39
N GLU A 143 25.04 9.91 -10.11
CA GLU A 143 25.43 8.59 -10.55
C GLU A 143 24.65 7.47 -9.84
N GLY A 144 24.54 6.34 -10.53
CA GLY A 144 23.88 5.14 -10.03
C GLY A 144 24.49 4.64 -8.73
N GLY A 145 23.67 4.41 -7.71
CA GLY A 145 24.12 3.90 -6.41
C GLY A 145 24.76 4.95 -5.49
N ALA A 146 24.78 6.22 -5.88
CA ALA A 146 25.11 7.31 -4.95
C ALA A 146 24.05 7.40 -3.84
N PRO A 147 24.42 7.69 -2.57
CA PRO A 147 23.49 7.74 -1.44
C PRO A 147 22.34 8.75 -1.60
N ASP A 148 22.57 9.79 -2.38
CA ASP A 148 21.63 10.87 -2.68
C ASP A 148 20.82 10.64 -3.97
N ASN A 149 21.04 9.53 -4.69
CA ASN A 149 20.32 9.23 -5.91
C ASN A 149 18.82 8.97 -5.60
N PRO A 150 17.89 9.77 -6.15
CA PRO A 150 16.47 9.65 -5.80
C PRO A 150 15.77 8.43 -6.39
N LEU A 151 16.43 7.65 -7.25
CA LEU A 151 15.85 6.49 -7.93
C LEU A 151 16.06 5.17 -7.18
N GLY A 152 16.86 5.17 -6.10
CA GLY A 152 17.17 3.96 -5.36
C GLY A 152 17.96 2.92 -6.17
N PRO A 153 17.87 1.63 -5.84
CA PRO A 153 18.74 0.61 -6.40
C PRO A 153 18.33 0.11 -7.79
N LEU A 154 17.06 0.24 -8.16
CA LEU A 154 16.46 -0.38 -9.34
C LEU A 154 15.40 0.53 -9.97
N ALA A 155 15.27 0.47 -11.29
CA ALA A 155 14.20 1.14 -12.00
C ALA A 155 13.69 0.35 -13.22
N LEU A 156 12.38 0.39 -13.41
CA LEU A 156 11.68 0.01 -14.62
C LEU A 156 11.40 1.27 -15.43
N TYR A 157 11.99 1.35 -16.61
CA TYR A 157 11.77 2.45 -17.55
C TYR A 157 10.54 2.14 -18.36
N LEU A 158 9.65 3.11 -18.48
CA LEU A 158 8.41 2.98 -19.23
C LEU A 158 8.59 3.50 -20.65
N GLY A 159 7.71 3.09 -21.58
CA GLY A 159 7.66 3.63 -22.94
C GLY A 159 7.35 5.14 -23.02
N TRP A 160 7.22 5.81 -21.89
CA TRP A 160 7.01 7.25 -21.77
C TRP A 160 8.31 7.94 -21.37
N THR A 161 8.60 9.04 -22.05
CA THR A 161 9.76 9.87 -21.73
C THR A 161 9.73 10.33 -20.27
N TYR A 162 10.86 10.16 -19.58
CA TYR A 162 11.08 10.56 -18.19
C TYR A 162 10.23 9.85 -17.13
N TYR A 163 9.39 8.86 -17.47
CA TYR A 163 8.54 8.13 -16.54
C TYR A 163 9.12 6.77 -16.18
N ARG A 164 9.13 6.45 -14.89
CA ARG A 164 9.73 5.23 -14.34
C ARG A 164 8.94 4.73 -13.14
N ILE A 165 9.06 3.43 -12.87
CA ILE A 165 8.76 2.84 -11.56
C ILE A 165 10.11 2.52 -10.92
N HIS A 166 10.41 3.06 -9.73
CA HIS A 166 11.75 2.98 -9.15
C HIS A 166 11.71 2.86 -7.62
N GLY A 167 12.87 2.56 -7.01
CA GLY A 167 13.04 2.57 -5.56
C GLY A 167 13.17 3.98 -4.98
N THR A 168 13.35 4.14 -3.68
CA THR A 168 13.61 5.46 -3.08
C THR A 168 14.43 5.30 -1.80
N HIS A 169 15.35 6.24 -1.58
CA HIS A 169 16.00 6.40 -0.27
C HIS A 169 15.17 7.23 0.71
N ASP A 170 14.21 8.02 0.21
CA ASP A 170 13.27 8.78 1.06
C ASP A 170 11.94 8.03 1.19
N THR A 171 11.87 7.17 2.21
CA THR A 171 10.70 6.32 2.50
C THR A 171 9.47 7.10 2.95
N ARG A 172 9.64 8.34 3.45
CA ARG A 172 8.54 9.21 3.91
C ARG A 172 7.61 9.62 2.76
N LYS A 173 8.06 9.48 1.51
CA LYS A 173 7.31 9.76 0.30
C LYS A 173 6.27 8.69 -0.04
N ILE A 174 6.46 7.46 0.44
CA ILE A 174 5.56 6.34 0.13
C ILE A 174 4.18 6.58 0.76
N GLY A 175 3.12 6.28 0.01
CA GLY A 175 1.74 6.59 0.40
C GLY A 175 1.36 8.07 0.23
N ARG A 176 2.18 8.88 -0.46
CA ARG A 176 1.94 10.32 -0.65
C ARG A 176 2.06 10.76 -2.12
N ARG A 177 1.35 11.84 -2.45
CA ARG A 177 1.53 12.61 -3.68
C ARG A 177 2.78 13.49 -3.49
N SER A 178 3.92 13.07 -4.00
CA SER A 178 5.23 13.68 -3.66
C SER A 178 6.28 13.61 -4.76
N SER A 179 6.01 12.94 -5.88
CA SER A 179 6.98 12.81 -6.97
C SER A 179 6.83 13.92 -8.01
N ASN A 180 7.90 14.17 -8.77
CA ASN A 180 7.90 15.06 -9.93
C ASN A 180 7.40 14.36 -11.23
N GLY A 181 6.73 13.21 -11.10
CA GLY A 181 6.18 12.45 -12.23
C GLY A 181 6.35 10.94 -12.11
N CYS A 182 7.44 10.42 -11.55
CA CYS A 182 7.63 8.96 -11.50
C CYS A 182 6.80 8.26 -10.40
N ILE A 183 6.78 6.92 -10.43
CA ILE A 183 6.20 6.08 -9.37
C ILE A 183 7.33 5.54 -8.50
N GLY A 184 7.29 5.82 -7.21
CA GLY A 184 8.31 5.39 -6.25
C GLY A 184 7.81 4.27 -5.35
N LEU A 185 8.65 3.28 -5.08
CA LEU A 185 8.39 2.15 -4.19
C LEU A 185 9.48 2.06 -3.12
N TYR A 186 9.20 1.35 -2.04
CA TYR A 186 10.25 0.86 -1.15
C TYR A 186 11.28 0.04 -1.94
N ASN A 187 12.54 0.03 -1.48
CA ASN A 187 13.64 -0.63 -2.20
C ASN A 187 13.44 -2.15 -2.28
N GLU A 188 12.84 -2.74 -1.25
CA GLU A 188 12.49 -4.16 -1.18
C GLU A 188 11.36 -4.48 -2.18
N HIS A 189 10.38 -3.58 -2.31
CA HIS A 189 9.25 -3.74 -3.22
C HIS A 189 9.66 -3.60 -4.69
N ILE A 190 10.50 -2.60 -5.03
CA ILE A 190 11.02 -2.51 -6.40
C ILE A 190 11.90 -3.71 -6.73
N THR A 191 12.63 -4.28 -5.77
CA THR A 191 13.44 -5.49 -5.99
C THR A 191 12.57 -6.67 -6.38
N GLN A 192 11.51 -6.95 -5.61
CA GLN A 192 10.54 -8.00 -5.96
C GLN A 192 9.87 -7.75 -7.31
N LEU A 193 9.37 -6.53 -7.55
CA LEU A 193 8.72 -6.20 -8.82
C LEU A 193 9.70 -6.31 -10.00
N PHE A 194 10.95 -5.93 -9.79
CA PHE A 194 12.00 -6.04 -10.80
C PHE A 194 12.28 -7.49 -11.14
N GLU A 195 12.31 -8.41 -10.17
CA GLU A 195 12.48 -9.85 -10.45
C GLU A 195 11.28 -10.44 -11.18
N LEU A 196 10.07 -10.08 -10.77
CA LEU A 196 8.82 -10.62 -11.32
C LEU A 196 8.52 -10.10 -12.74
N SER A 197 8.81 -8.83 -13.01
CA SER A 197 8.52 -8.18 -14.29
C SER A 197 9.59 -8.47 -15.35
N LYS A 198 9.24 -8.27 -16.61
CA LYS A 198 10.16 -8.34 -17.75
C LYS A 198 9.99 -7.15 -18.68
N VAL A 199 10.94 -6.95 -19.59
CA VAL A 199 10.74 -6.02 -20.70
C VAL A 199 9.52 -6.52 -21.49
N GLY A 200 8.58 -5.60 -21.77
CA GLY A 200 7.28 -5.90 -22.35
C GLY A 200 6.14 -6.12 -21.35
N THR A 201 6.40 -6.11 -20.03
CA THR A 201 5.33 -6.11 -19.02
C THR A 201 4.39 -4.94 -19.25
N GLN A 202 3.08 -5.23 -19.26
CA GLN A 202 2.03 -4.24 -19.52
C GLN A 202 1.90 -3.31 -18.32
N VAL A 203 1.70 -2.01 -18.58
CA VAL A 203 1.55 -1.01 -17.52
C VAL A 203 0.35 -0.12 -17.83
N LEU A 204 -0.53 0.09 -16.84
CA LEU A 204 -1.62 1.06 -16.90
C LEU A 204 -1.58 1.94 -15.66
N LEU A 205 -1.64 3.26 -15.86
CA LEU A 205 -1.81 4.24 -14.79
C LEU A 205 -3.24 4.76 -14.84
N ILE A 206 -3.98 4.57 -13.74
CA ILE A 206 -5.37 5.04 -13.55
C ILE A 206 -5.47 6.14 -12.51
#